data_AF-A0A383CQ47-F1
#
_entry.id   AF-A0A383CQ47-F1
#
_cell.length_a   1.000
_cell.length_b   1.000
_cell.length_c   1.000
_cell.angle_alpha   90.00
_cell.angle_beta   90.00
_cell.angle_gamma   90.00
#
_symmetry.space_group_name_H-M   'P 1'
#
loop_
_entity.id
_entity.type
_entity.pdbx_description
1 polymer ?
#
loop_
_entity_poly.entity_id
_entity_poly.type
_entity_poly.pdbx_seq_one_letter_code
_entity_poly.pdbx_strand_id
1 'polypeptide(L)'
;IISGPVKLYFFIHNYSMDSATVYFTNGVFSRDQTDFSTEGELLNTIELKKIFSGVVELHFGGTSLDIRDTVRMSFHLNIHSSVSIDAYKFTWAHNDFHSGIIFRALDDETVATYRYSLTNESGITIKDGIQTLNYPDDIALTWTYYLLSDSLTLPSNAYEVLPYFLIRHEYFPNGLASVFGGDPAFTISEQYLELPSDIVADTLIID
;
A
#
# COMPACT_ATOMS: atom_id res chain seq x y z
N ILE A 1 -34.52 -12.26 3.47
CA ILE A 1 -34.60 -12.74 2.08
C ILE A 1 -34.29 -11.55 1.18
N ILE A 2 -33.25 -11.65 0.36
CA ILE A 2 -32.75 -10.53 -0.47
C ILE A 2 -33.50 -10.53 -1.81
N SER A 3 -33.96 -9.37 -2.23
CA SER A 3 -34.51 -9.11 -3.57
C SER A 3 -33.97 -7.77 -4.06
N GLY A 4 -33.62 -7.69 -5.34
CA GLY A 4 -33.03 -6.51 -5.96
C GLY A 4 -31.56 -6.70 -6.37
N PRO A 5 -30.92 -5.62 -6.89
CA PRO A 5 -29.52 -5.64 -7.30
C PRO A 5 -28.58 -5.65 -6.10
N VAL A 6 -27.55 -6.48 -6.19
CA VAL A 6 -26.41 -6.55 -5.28
C VAL A 6 -25.16 -6.30 -6.10
N LYS A 7 -24.35 -5.32 -5.69
CA LYS A 7 -23.11 -4.98 -6.37
C LYS A 7 -21.93 -5.71 -5.71
N LEU A 8 -21.19 -6.45 -6.52
CA LEU A 8 -19.93 -7.10 -6.17
C LEU A 8 -18.78 -6.22 -6.65
N TYR A 9 -17.82 -5.93 -5.78
CA TYR A 9 -16.67 -5.08 -6.08
C TYR A 9 -15.40 -5.90 -6.24
N PHE A 10 -14.57 -5.52 -7.21
CA PHE A 10 -13.25 -6.09 -7.47
C PHE A 10 -12.20 -5.03 -7.16
N PHE A 11 -11.27 -5.36 -6.26
CA PHE A 11 -10.36 -4.40 -5.69
C PHE A 11 -8.94 -4.97 -5.57
N ILE A 12 -7.98 -4.19 -6.08
CA ILE A 12 -6.54 -4.30 -5.80
C ILE A 12 -6.08 -2.86 -5.55
N HIS A 13 -5.34 -2.63 -4.49
CA HIS A 13 -5.04 -1.31 -3.96
C HIS A 13 -4.40 -0.37 -4.99
N ASN A 14 -3.49 -0.88 -5.83
CA ASN A 14 -2.84 -0.12 -6.89
C ASN A 14 -3.53 -0.22 -8.26
N TYR A 15 -4.82 -0.55 -8.28
CA TYR A 15 -5.67 -0.63 -9.47
C TYR A 15 -6.95 0.19 -9.29
N SER A 16 -7.56 0.60 -10.41
CA SER A 16 -8.89 1.16 -10.41
C SER A 16 -9.89 0.07 -10.05
N MET A 17 -10.72 0.34 -9.04
CA MET A 17 -11.80 -0.55 -8.61
C MET A 17 -12.85 -0.68 -9.71
N ASP A 18 -13.39 -1.89 -9.87
CA ASP A 18 -14.51 -2.18 -10.76
C ASP A 18 -15.61 -2.97 -10.02
N SER A 19 -16.75 -3.18 -10.65
CA SER A 19 -17.88 -3.90 -10.04
C SER A 19 -18.78 -4.60 -11.05
N ALA A 20 -19.46 -5.65 -10.61
CA ALA A 20 -20.53 -6.33 -11.33
C ALA A 20 -21.80 -6.38 -10.48
N THR A 21 -22.97 -6.48 -11.12
CA THR A 21 -24.26 -6.50 -10.45
C THR A 21 -24.93 -7.87 -10.59
N VAL A 22 -25.28 -8.45 -9.45
CA VAL A 22 -26.09 -9.67 -9.35
C VAL A 22 -27.51 -9.28 -8.96
N TYR A 23 -28.51 -9.80 -9.66
CA TYR A 23 -29.90 -9.57 -9.33
C TYR A 23 -30.49 -10.75 -8.56
N PHE A 24 -31.15 -10.49 -7.42
CA PHE A 24 -31.86 -11.52 -6.66
C PHE A 24 -33.38 -11.30 -6.71
N THR A 25 -34.14 -12.40 -6.76
CA THR A 25 -35.60 -12.42 -6.57
C THR A 25 -35.94 -13.46 -5.52
N ASN A 26 -36.45 -13.02 -4.36
CA ASN A 26 -36.83 -13.91 -3.25
C ASN A 26 -35.69 -14.83 -2.78
N GLY A 27 -34.46 -14.31 -2.75
CA GLY A 27 -33.28 -15.04 -2.28
C GLY A 27 -32.64 -16.00 -3.29
N VAL A 28 -33.16 -16.09 -4.51
CA VAL A 28 -32.55 -16.84 -5.63
C VAL A 28 -32.09 -15.89 -6.72
N PHE A 29 -31.13 -16.33 -7.54
CA PHE A 29 -30.68 -15.58 -8.72
C PHE A 29 -31.89 -15.28 -9.61
N SER A 30 -32.02 -14.00 -9.98
CA SER A 30 -32.97 -13.58 -10.99
C SER A 30 -32.69 -14.30 -12.31
N ARG A 31 -33.73 -14.54 -13.09
CA ARG A 31 -33.58 -14.99 -14.49
C ARG A 31 -33.09 -13.86 -15.40
N ASP A 32 -33.31 -12.62 -14.98
CA ASP A 32 -32.91 -11.41 -15.69
C ASP A 32 -31.57 -10.90 -15.15
N GLN A 33 -30.50 -11.69 -15.31
CA GLN A 33 -29.14 -11.25 -15.02
C GLN A 33 -28.54 -10.48 -16.22
N THR A 34 -27.61 -9.57 -15.93
CA THR A 34 -26.83 -8.86 -16.97
C THR A 34 -25.36 -9.21 -16.94
N ASP A 35 -24.78 -9.35 -15.75
CA ASP A 35 -23.33 -9.55 -15.58
C ASP A 35 -23.00 -11.01 -15.23
N PHE A 36 -24.02 -11.80 -14.88
CA PHE A 36 -23.91 -13.19 -14.46
C PHE A 36 -24.82 -14.11 -15.28
N SER A 37 -24.49 -15.39 -15.36
CA SER A 37 -25.38 -16.43 -15.86
C SER A 37 -26.42 -16.79 -14.79
N THR A 38 -27.46 -17.54 -15.17
CA THR A 38 -28.44 -18.06 -14.21
C THR A 38 -27.84 -19.06 -13.21
N GLU A 39 -26.66 -19.60 -13.51
CA GLU A 39 -25.89 -20.49 -12.63
C GLU A 39 -24.86 -19.74 -11.77
N GLY A 40 -24.81 -18.40 -11.87
CA GLY A 40 -23.94 -17.55 -11.06
C GLY A 40 -22.52 -17.35 -11.62
N GLU A 41 -22.27 -17.70 -12.88
CA GLU A 41 -20.98 -17.48 -13.54
C GLU A 41 -20.91 -16.07 -14.12
N LEU A 42 -19.76 -15.40 -13.99
CA LEU A 42 -19.58 -14.09 -14.59
C LEU A 42 -19.55 -14.20 -16.14
N LEU A 43 -20.35 -13.40 -16.83
CA LEU A 43 -20.48 -13.50 -18.29
C LEU A 43 -19.29 -12.92 -19.05
N ASN A 44 -18.67 -11.87 -18.50
CA ASN A 44 -17.53 -11.19 -19.09
C ASN A 44 -16.40 -11.14 -18.09
N THR A 45 -15.16 -11.26 -18.54
CA THR A 45 -13.99 -11.06 -17.67
C THR A 45 -13.90 -9.60 -17.22
N ILE A 46 -13.62 -9.37 -15.92
CA ILE A 46 -13.31 -8.03 -15.40
C ILE A 46 -11.79 -7.82 -15.46
N GLU A 47 -11.37 -6.84 -16.25
CA GLU A 47 -9.98 -6.42 -16.35
C GLU A 47 -9.76 -5.14 -15.54
N LEU A 48 -9.10 -5.26 -14.39
CA LEU A 48 -8.75 -4.10 -13.58
C LEU A 48 -7.64 -3.29 -14.23
N LYS A 49 -7.79 -1.97 -14.25
CA LYS A 49 -6.79 -1.05 -14.80
C LYS A 49 -5.78 -0.69 -13.72
N LYS A 50 -4.50 -1.01 -13.95
CA LYS A 50 -3.43 -0.65 -13.00
C LYS A 50 -3.28 0.87 -12.95
N ILE A 51 -3.23 1.43 -11.74
CA ILE A 51 -3.01 2.87 -11.50
C ILE A 51 -1.52 3.17 -11.54
N PHE A 52 -0.73 2.37 -10.81
CA PHE A 52 0.73 2.43 -10.90
C PHE A 52 1.35 1.06 -10.60
N SER A 53 2.53 0.82 -11.16
CA SER A 53 3.40 -0.31 -10.78
C SER A 53 4.55 0.20 -9.94
N GLY A 54 5.00 -0.57 -8.95
CA GLY A 54 6.13 -0.19 -8.12
C GLY A 54 7.05 -1.35 -7.78
N VAL A 55 8.34 -1.05 -7.73
CA VAL A 55 9.41 -1.98 -7.33
C VAL A 55 10.28 -1.31 -6.27
N VAL A 56 10.48 -2.00 -5.17
CA VAL A 56 11.38 -1.58 -4.09
C VAL A 56 12.80 -2.06 -4.40
N GLU A 57 13.79 -1.22 -4.11
CA GLU A 57 15.21 -1.55 -4.17
C GLU A 57 15.89 -1.03 -2.90
N LEU A 58 16.54 -1.93 -2.16
CA LEU A 58 17.36 -1.59 -1.01
C LEU A 58 18.81 -1.37 -1.45
N HIS A 59 19.40 -0.27 -0.99
CA HIS A 59 20.79 0.06 -1.26
C HIS A 59 21.59 0.00 0.03
N PHE A 60 22.57 -0.89 0.07
CA PHE A 60 23.49 -1.08 1.18
C PHE A 60 24.90 -0.59 0.81
N GLY A 61 25.56 0.11 1.73
CA GLY A 61 26.94 0.59 1.55
C GLY A 61 28.01 -0.51 1.67
N GLY A 62 27.63 -1.72 2.10
CA GLY A 62 28.50 -2.88 2.34
C GLY A 62 27.71 -4.19 2.39
N THR A 63 28.37 -5.29 2.77
CA THR A 63 27.75 -6.63 2.88
C THR A 63 27.03 -6.90 4.20
N SER A 64 27.00 -5.94 5.12
CA SER A 64 26.33 -6.03 6.44
C SER A 64 25.93 -4.63 6.90
N LEU A 65 24.82 -4.51 7.63
CA LEU A 65 24.37 -3.25 8.24
C LEU A 65 25.13 -2.97 9.53
N ASP A 66 25.95 -1.92 9.57
CA ASP A 66 26.43 -1.35 10.83
C ASP A 66 25.31 -0.51 11.47
N ILE A 67 25.26 -0.44 12.81
CA ILE A 67 24.29 0.35 13.59
C ILE A 67 24.38 1.87 13.32
N ARG A 68 25.37 2.31 12.55
CA ARG A 68 25.54 3.70 12.12
C ARG A 68 25.27 3.92 10.63
N ASP A 69 24.94 2.87 9.89
CA ASP A 69 24.68 2.99 8.46
C ASP A 69 23.32 3.63 8.22
N THR A 70 23.29 4.60 7.32
CA THR A 70 22.02 5.07 6.75
C THR A 70 21.64 4.13 5.62
N VAL A 71 20.58 3.35 5.81
CA VAL A 71 20.03 2.53 4.72
C VAL A 71 19.27 3.44 3.79
N ARG A 72 19.54 3.34 2.49
CA ARG A 72 18.76 4.02 1.47
C ARG A 72 17.85 3.01 0.80
N MET A 73 16.57 3.30 0.76
CA MET A 73 15.61 2.54 -0.03
C MET A 73 15.12 3.43 -1.18
N SER A 74 15.00 2.85 -2.36
CA SER A 74 14.32 3.44 -3.50
C SER A 74 13.04 2.67 -3.80
N PHE A 75 11.99 3.41 -4.11
CA PHE A 75 10.76 2.84 -4.65
C PHE A 75 10.55 3.45 -6.03
N HIS A 76 10.70 2.62 -7.06
CA HIS A 76 10.57 3.02 -8.45
C HIS A 76 9.12 2.84 -8.86
N LEU A 77 8.44 3.94 -9.21
CA LEU A 77 7.04 3.94 -9.60
C LEU A 77 6.91 4.27 -11.09
N ASN A 78 6.05 3.54 -11.79
CA ASN A 78 5.52 3.94 -13.09
C ASN A 78 4.02 4.19 -12.94
N ILE A 79 3.61 5.45 -13.10
CA ILE A 79 2.23 5.91 -13.01
C ILE A 79 1.58 5.69 -14.38
N HIS A 80 0.56 4.82 -14.44
CA HIS A 80 -0.18 4.49 -15.66
C HIS A 80 -1.45 5.33 -15.80
N SER A 81 -1.93 5.92 -14.72
CA SER A 81 -3.12 6.78 -14.69
C SER A 81 -2.95 7.85 -13.62
N SER A 82 -3.43 9.06 -13.91
CA SER A 82 -3.37 10.20 -12.98
C SER A 82 -3.89 9.80 -11.61
N VAL A 83 -3.13 10.13 -10.56
CA VAL A 83 -3.37 9.61 -9.22
C VAL A 83 -2.99 10.61 -8.13
N SER A 84 -3.80 10.62 -7.07
CA SER A 84 -3.48 11.28 -5.81
C SER A 84 -3.10 10.22 -4.78
N ILE A 85 -1.89 10.30 -4.23
CA ILE A 85 -1.34 9.35 -3.28
C ILE A 85 -1.03 10.07 -1.97
N ASP A 86 -1.62 9.59 -0.87
CA ASP A 86 -1.22 10.00 0.47
C ASP A 86 -0.04 9.14 0.91
N ALA A 87 1.10 9.77 1.24
CA ALA A 87 2.30 9.09 1.69
C ALA A 87 2.97 9.87 2.83
N TYR A 88 3.72 9.17 3.68
CA TYR A 88 4.53 9.85 4.69
C TYR A 88 5.73 10.52 4.02
N LYS A 89 5.96 11.78 4.35
CA LYS A 89 7.13 12.56 3.97
C LYS A 89 7.73 13.25 5.17
N PHE A 90 9.05 13.26 5.22
CA PHE A 90 9.80 14.08 6.15
C PHE A 90 10.25 15.34 5.43
N THR A 91 9.75 16.50 5.88
CA THR A 91 10.08 17.81 5.29
C THR A 91 10.55 18.74 6.40
N TRP A 92 11.86 18.96 6.49
CA TRP A 92 12.45 19.90 7.45
C TRP A 92 13.79 20.46 6.96
N ALA A 93 13.96 21.78 7.06
CA ALA A 93 15.11 22.51 6.53
C ALA A 93 15.34 22.19 5.04
N HIS A 94 16.47 21.55 4.70
CA HIS A 94 16.81 21.13 3.33
C HIS A 94 16.48 19.67 3.03
N ASN A 95 15.87 18.95 3.99
CA ASN A 95 15.48 17.56 3.81
C ASN A 95 14.04 17.50 3.29
N ASP A 96 13.85 16.83 2.15
CA ASP A 96 12.55 16.44 1.62
C ASP A 96 12.64 15.04 1.00
N PHE A 97 12.14 14.04 1.72
CA PHE A 97 12.19 12.64 1.29
C PHE A 97 11.00 11.84 1.85
N HIS A 98 10.80 10.64 1.32
CA HIS A 98 9.70 9.77 1.72
C HIS A 98 10.03 9.00 3.00
N SER A 99 8.99 8.70 3.76
CA SER A 99 9.01 7.99 5.03
C SER A 99 7.86 6.98 5.06
N GLY A 100 7.71 6.20 6.12
CA GLY A 100 6.67 5.20 6.26
C GLY A 100 7.04 3.94 5.50
N ILE A 101 7.74 3.04 6.19
CA ILE A 101 8.16 1.74 5.67
C ILE A 101 7.60 0.66 6.58
N ILE A 102 7.22 -0.46 6.00
CA ILE A 102 6.73 -1.64 6.69
C ILE A 102 7.71 -2.78 6.41
N PHE A 103 8.06 -3.50 7.48
CA PHE A 103 8.88 -4.70 7.45
C PHE A 103 7.99 -5.87 7.87
N ARG A 104 7.77 -6.81 6.96
CA ARG A 104 7.05 -8.06 7.25
C ARG A 104 8.05 -9.21 7.28
N ALA A 105 8.18 -9.89 8.41
CA ALA A 105 8.99 -11.09 8.50
C ALA A 105 8.46 -12.17 7.53
N LEU A 106 9.36 -12.92 6.92
CA LEU A 106 9.03 -14.01 6.01
C LEU A 106 8.79 -15.33 6.76
N ASP A 107 9.46 -15.52 7.89
CA ASP A 107 9.43 -16.78 8.64
C ASP A 107 8.44 -16.77 9.82
N ASP A 108 7.90 -15.61 10.20
CA ASP A 108 6.91 -15.48 11.29
C ASP A 108 5.94 -14.29 11.07
N GLU A 109 5.05 -14.05 12.03
CA GLU A 109 4.02 -13.00 11.95
C GLU A 109 4.53 -11.59 12.38
N THR A 110 5.83 -11.41 12.56
CA THR A 110 6.38 -10.13 13.02
C THR A 110 6.23 -9.06 11.94
N VAL A 111 5.55 -7.99 12.30
CA VAL A 111 5.49 -6.76 11.51
C VAL A 111 6.08 -5.61 12.32
N ALA A 112 6.99 -4.87 11.69
CA ALA A 112 7.54 -3.64 12.23
C ALA A 112 7.30 -2.49 11.25
N THR A 113 7.20 -1.28 11.77
CA THR A 113 7.02 -0.08 10.95
C THR A 113 8.11 0.93 11.28
N TYR A 114 8.53 1.68 10.27
CA TYR A 114 9.51 2.73 10.39
C TYR A 114 8.95 4.05 9.89
N ARG A 115 9.06 5.07 10.75
CA ARG A 115 8.74 6.45 10.43
C ARG A 115 9.90 7.34 10.83
N TYR A 116 10.37 8.13 9.88
CA TYR A 116 11.50 9.01 10.10
C TYR A 116 11.17 10.10 11.12
N SER A 117 12.07 10.31 12.07
CA SER A 117 12.04 11.44 12.98
C SER A 117 13.45 11.88 13.33
N LEU A 118 13.60 13.15 13.70
CA LEU A 118 14.88 13.76 14.05
C LEU A 118 14.69 14.64 15.28
N THR A 119 15.56 14.51 16.27
CA THR A 119 15.65 15.48 17.38
C THR A 119 16.69 16.54 17.04
N ASN A 120 16.29 17.81 17.03
CA ASN A 120 17.21 18.92 16.73
C ASN A 120 18.07 19.30 17.95
N GLU A 121 19.00 20.24 17.74
CA GLU A 121 19.93 20.73 18.78
C GLU A 121 19.24 21.32 20.02
N SER A 122 18.01 21.82 19.87
CA SER A 122 17.18 22.35 20.95
C SER A 122 16.38 21.26 21.70
N GLY A 123 16.58 19.98 21.37
CA GLY A 123 15.87 18.84 21.97
C GLY A 123 14.44 18.65 21.44
N ILE A 124 14.05 19.32 20.35
CA ILE A 124 12.71 19.19 19.76
C ILE A 124 12.72 18.05 18.75
N THR A 125 11.83 17.07 18.93
CA THR A 125 11.61 15.98 17.97
C THR A 125 10.68 16.44 16.84
N ILE A 126 11.21 16.41 15.63
CA ILE A 126 10.52 16.66 14.37
C ILE A 126 10.17 15.31 13.77
N LYS A 127 8.92 15.14 13.37
CA LYS A 127 8.39 13.89 12.80
C LYS A 127 7.98 14.11 11.35
N ASP A 128 7.98 13.04 10.60
CA ASP A 128 7.30 12.97 9.30
C ASP A 128 5.78 13.23 9.42
N GLY A 129 5.15 13.52 8.29
CA GLY A 129 3.70 13.73 8.20
C GLY A 129 3.14 13.18 6.88
N ILE A 130 1.84 12.94 6.84
CA ILE A 130 1.17 12.53 5.59
C ILE A 130 1.08 13.75 4.67
N GLN A 131 1.47 13.57 3.41
CA GLN A 131 1.30 14.53 2.33
C GLN A 131 0.56 13.89 1.17
N THR A 132 -0.32 14.65 0.52
CA THR A 132 -0.96 14.25 -0.72
C THR A 132 -0.07 14.63 -1.90
N LEU A 133 0.31 13.64 -2.69
CA LEU A 133 1.15 13.73 -3.87
C LEU A 133 0.29 13.49 -5.11
N ASN A 134 0.25 14.44 -6.02
CA ASN A 134 -0.53 14.33 -7.25
C ASN A 134 0.42 14.09 -8.42
N TYR A 135 0.17 13.02 -9.15
CA TYR A 135 0.95 12.65 -10.31
C TYR A 135 0.08 12.61 -11.56
N PRO A 136 0.53 13.20 -12.68
CA PRO A 136 -0.10 12.97 -13.97
C PRO A 136 0.08 11.50 -14.40
N ASP A 137 -0.67 11.10 -15.42
CA ASP A 137 -0.49 9.82 -16.09
C ASP A 137 0.82 9.75 -16.89
N ASP A 138 1.28 8.53 -17.14
CA ASP A 138 2.42 8.19 -17.99
C ASP A 138 3.75 8.83 -17.53
N ILE A 139 4.04 8.74 -16.23
CA ILE A 139 5.32 9.18 -15.67
C ILE A 139 6.02 8.10 -14.87
N ALA A 140 7.36 8.09 -14.96
CA ALA A 140 8.22 7.31 -14.09
C ALA A 140 8.88 8.23 -13.06
N LEU A 141 8.92 7.79 -11.80
CA LEU A 141 9.54 8.54 -10.71
C LEU A 141 10.13 7.60 -9.66
N THR A 142 10.96 8.14 -8.79
CA THR A 142 11.59 7.37 -7.71
C THR A 142 11.40 8.09 -6.39
N TRP A 143 10.74 7.42 -5.45
CA TRP A 143 10.71 7.85 -4.07
C TRP A 143 11.96 7.35 -3.38
N THR A 144 12.67 8.25 -2.68
CA THR A 144 13.84 7.89 -1.88
C THR A 144 13.49 7.98 -0.41
N TYR A 145 13.97 7.01 0.34
CA TYR A 145 13.82 6.89 1.77
C TYR A 145 15.20 6.75 2.41
N TYR A 146 15.32 7.30 3.61
CA TYR A 146 16.50 7.13 4.45
C TYR A 146 16.05 6.49 5.75
N LEU A 147 16.75 5.45 6.17
CA LEU A 147 16.51 4.78 7.43
C LEU A 147 17.74 4.94 8.31
N LEU A 148 17.52 5.38 9.54
CA LEU A 148 18.56 5.40 10.56
C LEU A 148 18.59 4.01 11.20
N SER A 149 19.65 3.24 10.97
CA SER A 149 19.77 1.86 11.46
C SER A 149 19.66 1.74 12.99
N ASP A 150 20.17 2.73 13.73
CA ASP A 150 20.05 2.80 15.20
C ASP A 150 18.60 2.92 15.71
N SER A 151 17.68 3.36 14.85
CA SER A 151 16.24 3.46 15.15
C SER A 151 15.44 2.26 14.67
N LEU A 152 16.07 1.31 13.97
CA LEU A 152 15.45 0.11 13.46
C LEU A 152 15.83 -1.08 14.34
N THR A 153 14.93 -1.49 15.24
CA THR A 153 15.12 -2.69 16.06
C THR A 153 14.32 -3.84 15.46
N LEU A 154 14.98 -4.65 14.63
CA LEU A 154 14.41 -5.87 14.04
C LEU A 154 15.12 -7.10 14.62
N PRO A 155 14.36 -8.12 15.06
CA PRO A 155 14.92 -9.45 15.33
C PRO A 155 15.64 -10.05 14.12
N SER A 156 16.44 -11.08 14.37
CA SER A 156 17.05 -11.91 13.31
C SER A 156 15.95 -12.59 12.50
N ASN A 157 15.84 -12.23 11.21
CA ASN A 157 14.87 -12.75 10.25
C ASN A 157 15.17 -12.22 8.83
N ALA A 158 14.50 -12.76 7.82
CA ALA A 158 14.35 -12.12 6.53
C ALA A 158 13.03 -11.33 6.48
N TYR A 159 13.08 -10.08 6.04
CA TYR A 159 11.95 -9.17 5.99
C TYR A 159 11.67 -8.72 4.57
N GLU A 160 10.43 -8.82 4.12
CA GLU A 160 9.95 -8.03 3.00
C GLU A 160 9.82 -6.57 3.42
N VAL A 161 10.35 -5.68 2.57
CA VAL A 161 10.33 -4.24 2.81
C VAL A 161 9.40 -3.57 1.82
N LEU A 162 8.40 -2.86 2.35
CA LEU A 162 7.35 -2.22 1.58
C LEU A 162 7.18 -0.75 1.99
N PRO A 163 7.00 0.18 1.03
CA PRO A 163 6.60 1.54 1.34
C PRO A 163 5.12 1.57 1.73
N TYR A 164 4.77 2.42 2.69
CA TYR A 164 3.39 2.79 2.93
C TYR A 164 2.95 3.90 1.96
N PHE A 165 1.80 3.70 1.33
CA PHE A 165 1.08 4.70 0.55
C PHE A 165 -0.41 4.42 0.57
N LEU A 166 -1.25 5.41 0.29
CA LEU A 166 -2.68 5.23 0.05
C LEU A 166 -3.12 5.96 -1.20
N ILE A 167 -3.80 5.26 -2.09
CA ILE A 167 -4.43 5.89 -3.24
C ILE A 167 -5.76 6.50 -2.81
N ARG A 168 -5.93 7.80 -3.08
CA ARG A 168 -7.21 8.47 -2.89
C ARG A 168 -8.14 8.11 -4.04
N HIS A 169 -9.00 7.13 -3.82
CA HIS A 169 -10.08 6.82 -4.74
C HIS A 169 -11.19 7.86 -4.61
N GLU A 170 -11.76 8.32 -5.73
CA GLU A 170 -12.91 9.24 -5.71
C GLU A 170 -14.13 8.64 -5.00
N TYR A 171 -14.27 7.31 -5.08
CA TYR A 171 -15.31 6.55 -4.41
C TYR A 171 -14.74 5.27 -3.81
N PHE A 172 -14.96 5.08 -2.51
CA PHE A 172 -14.67 3.85 -1.80
C PHE A 172 -15.99 3.31 -1.20
N PRO A 173 -16.46 2.10 -1.58
CA PRO A 173 -17.77 1.62 -1.17
C PRO A 173 -17.89 1.46 0.34
N ASN A 174 -19.04 1.83 0.87
CA ASN A 174 -19.36 1.63 2.30
C ASN A 174 -19.27 0.14 2.65
N GLY A 175 -18.56 -0.17 3.73
CA GLY A 175 -18.36 -1.54 4.19
C GLY A 175 -17.16 -2.26 3.58
N LEU A 176 -16.58 -1.75 2.49
CA LEU A 176 -15.33 -2.32 1.94
C LEU A 176 -14.18 -2.12 2.94
N ALA A 177 -14.13 -0.96 3.61
CA ALA A 177 -13.14 -0.70 4.65
C ALA A 177 -13.22 -1.71 5.80
N SER A 178 -14.44 -2.07 6.25
CA SER A 178 -14.62 -3.05 7.31
C SER A 178 -14.22 -4.46 6.91
N VAL A 179 -14.31 -4.83 5.63
CA VAL A 179 -13.84 -6.14 5.15
C VAL A 179 -12.33 -6.26 5.28
N PHE A 180 -11.59 -5.16 5.12
CA PHE A 180 -10.14 -5.12 5.24
C PHE A 180 -9.64 -4.82 6.67
N GLY A 181 -10.52 -4.84 7.69
CA GLY A 181 -10.12 -4.59 9.08
C GLY A 181 -10.39 -3.16 9.59
N GLY A 182 -11.09 -2.34 8.81
CA GLY A 182 -11.53 -1.00 9.19
C GLY A 182 -10.45 0.07 8.96
N ASP A 183 -10.55 1.17 9.71
CA ASP A 183 -9.61 2.30 9.64
C ASP A 183 -8.12 1.90 9.74
N PRO A 184 -7.71 0.90 10.56
CA PRO A 184 -6.31 0.48 10.64
C PRO A 184 -5.68 0.05 9.32
N ALA A 185 -6.46 -0.53 8.40
CA ALA A 185 -5.99 -0.95 7.07
C ALA A 185 -5.57 0.24 6.19
N PHE A 186 -6.05 1.44 6.54
CA PHE A 186 -5.74 2.70 5.86
C PHE A 186 -4.83 3.58 6.73
N THR A 187 -4.00 2.95 7.56
CA THR A 187 -2.91 3.58 8.32
C THR A 187 -1.67 2.72 8.21
N ILE A 188 -0.51 3.25 8.57
CA ILE A 188 0.72 2.43 8.62
C ILE A 188 0.64 1.46 9.80
N SER A 189 0.31 0.21 9.50
CA SER A 189 0.04 -0.85 10.46
C SER A 189 0.27 -2.22 9.81
N GLU A 190 0.18 -3.28 10.61
CA GLU A 190 0.13 -4.65 10.08
C GLU A 190 -1.11 -4.89 9.20
N GLN A 191 -2.26 -4.31 9.56
CA GLN A 191 -3.52 -4.47 8.81
C GLN A 191 -3.45 -3.87 7.40
N TYR A 192 -2.55 -2.93 7.15
CA TYR A 192 -2.30 -2.41 5.79
C TYR A 192 -1.91 -3.52 4.81
N LEU A 193 -1.21 -4.54 5.29
CA LEU A 193 -0.72 -5.65 4.46
C LEU A 193 -1.84 -6.60 4.02
N GLU A 194 -3.04 -6.47 4.59
CA GLU A 194 -4.26 -7.17 4.13
C GLU A 194 -4.84 -6.55 2.86
N LEU A 195 -4.43 -5.32 2.50
CA LEU A 195 -4.83 -4.71 1.24
C LEU A 195 -4.13 -5.44 0.08
N PRO A 196 -4.87 -6.04 -0.87
CA PRO A 196 -4.27 -6.73 -2.01
C PRO A 196 -3.48 -5.72 -2.85
N SER A 197 -2.24 -6.06 -3.19
CA SER A 197 -1.32 -5.19 -3.91
C SER A 197 -0.34 -6.05 -4.69
N ASP A 198 0.09 -5.59 -5.87
CA ASP A 198 1.12 -6.27 -6.67
C ASP A 198 2.47 -5.54 -6.69
N ILE A 199 2.69 -4.67 -5.70
CA ILE A 199 3.99 -4.04 -5.49
C ILE A 199 5.05 -5.10 -5.21
N VAL A 200 6.17 -4.99 -5.93
CA VAL A 200 7.30 -5.91 -5.78
C VAL A 200 8.18 -5.41 -4.64
N ALA A 201 8.17 -6.14 -3.53
CA ALA A 201 9.04 -5.88 -2.39
C ALA A 201 10.49 -6.29 -2.68
N ASP A 202 11.42 -5.72 -1.91
CA ASP A 202 12.78 -6.22 -1.76
C ASP A 202 12.93 -6.88 -0.39
N THR A 203 13.98 -7.68 -0.20
CA THR A 203 14.21 -8.44 1.04
C THR A 203 15.40 -7.89 1.82
N LEU A 204 15.18 -7.62 3.11
CA LEU A 204 16.22 -7.28 4.08
C LEU A 204 16.52 -8.51 4.95
N ILE A 205 17.79 -8.89 5.05
CA ILE A 205 18.23 -9.98 5.95
C ILE A 205 18.89 -9.36 7.18
N ILE A 206 18.43 -9.77 8.37
CA ILE A 206 19.03 -9.44 9.67
C ILE A 206 19.51 -10.74 10.30
N ASP A 207 20.82 -10.81 10.60
CA ASP A 207 21.48 -11.97 11.23
C ASP A 207 21.42 -11.90 12.77
#